data_AF-A0A2I0QML9-F1
#
_entry.id   AF-A0A2I0QML9-F1
#
_cell.length_a   1.000
_cell.length_b   1.000
_cell.length_c   1.000
_cell.angle_alpha   90.00
_cell.angle_beta   90.00
_cell.angle_gamma   90.00
#
_symmetry.space_group_name_H-M   'P 1'
#
loop_
_entity.id
_entity.type
_entity.pdbx_description
1 polymer ?
#
loop_
_entity_poly.entity_id
_entity_poly.type
_entity_poly.pdbx_seq_one_letter_code
_entity_poly.pdbx_strand_id
1 'polypeptide(L)'
;MVGKSEFEYWLDYVKDRDDKEIKEKLLSIRNALNKSDNELENALYAFMDICKKKYPCCGPCRGGSPSSANAIEINKTEIRNDIKIQLGKVLNK
;
A
#
# COMPACT_ATOMS: atom_id res chain seq x y z
N MET A 1 -10.50 -4.74 -0.50
CA MET A 1 -9.23 -4.96 0.23
C MET A 1 -8.08 -4.87 -0.78
N VAL A 2 -7.13 -3.96 -0.57
CA VAL A 2 -5.93 -3.86 -1.43
C VAL A 2 -5.10 -5.14 -1.23
N GLY A 3 -4.75 -5.82 -2.33
CA GLY A 3 -3.93 -7.03 -2.25
C GLY A 3 -2.52 -6.70 -1.75
N LYS A 4 -2.02 -7.48 -0.77
CA LYS A 4 -0.66 -7.30 -0.20
C LYS A 4 0.41 -7.16 -1.29
N SER A 5 0.36 -8.02 -2.30
CA SER A 5 1.30 -8.04 -3.43
C SER A 5 1.27 -6.77 -4.28
N GLU A 6 0.10 -6.12 -4.43
CA GLU A 6 -0.02 -4.87 -5.19
C GLU A 6 0.59 -3.70 -4.40
N PHE A 7 0.35 -3.65 -3.09
CA PHE A 7 0.93 -2.62 -2.23
C PHE A 7 2.45 -2.71 -2.14
N GLU A 8 2.99 -3.92 -1.93
CA GLU A 8 4.44 -4.15 -1.87
C GLU A 8 5.12 -3.80 -3.20
N TYR A 9 4.51 -4.17 -4.33
CA TYR A 9 5.01 -3.80 -5.66
C TYR A 9 5.16 -2.27 -5.81
N TRP A 10 4.11 -1.52 -5.47
CA TRP A 10 4.14 -0.07 -5.61
C TRP A 10 5.10 0.58 -4.63
N LEU A 11 5.19 0.10 -3.38
CA LEU A 11 6.20 0.52 -2.43
C LEU A 11 7.61 0.35 -3.00
N ASP A 12 7.90 -0.81 -3.57
CA ASP A 12 9.21 -1.09 -4.18
C ASP A 12 9.49 -0.16 -5.36
N TYR A 13 8.48 0.07 -6.20
CA TYR A 13 8.59 0.93 -7.38
C TYR A 13 8.83 2.40 -7.05
N VAL A 14 8.25 2.89 -5.94
CA VAL A 14 8.35 4.30 -5.54
C VAL A 14 9.43 4.57 -4.49
N LYS A 15 10.04 3.55 -3.87
CA LYS A 15 11.01 3.72 -2.76
C LYS A 15 12.23 4.57 -3.13
N ASP A 16 12.67 4.51 -4.37
CA ASP A 16 13.84 5.26 -4.87
C ASP A 16 13.43 6.49 -5.70
N ARG A 17 12.13 6.83 -5.72
CA ARG A 17 11.60 7.99 -6.44
C ARG A 17 11.40 9.15 -5.48
N ASP A 18 11.92 10.33 -5.84
CA ASP A 18 11.63 11.56 -5.11
C ASP A 18 10.29 12.17 -5.55
N ASP A 19 9.20 11.45 -5.25
CA ASP A 19 7.85 11.94 -5.52
C ASP A 19 7.18 12.42 -4.23
N LYS A 20 7.08 13.75 -4.08
CA LYS A 20 6.51 14.39 -2.88
C LYS A 20 5.08 13.93 -2.60
N GLU A 21 4.25 13.81 -3.64
CA GLU A 21 2.85 13.44 -3.49
C GLU A 21 2.72 11.98 -3.03
N ILE A 22 3.56 11.09 -3.56
CA ILE A 22 3.65 9.71 -3.09
C ILE A 22 4.12 9.66 -1.63
N LYS A 23 5.16 10.41 -1.26
CA LYS A 23 5.66 10.49 0.11
C LYS A 23 4.58 10.97 1.10
N GLU A 24 3.78 11.97 0.71
CA GLU A 24 2.64 12.44 1.52
C GLU A 24 1.60 11.33 1.75
N LYS A 25 1.30 10.51 0.73
CA LYS A 25 0.39 9.37 0.91
C LYS A 25 1.00 8.27 1.80
N LEU A 26 2.29 7.98 1.68
CA LEU A 26 2.98 7.04 2.56
C LEU A 26 2.96 7.50 4.03
N LEU A 27 3.14 8.80 4.28
CA LEU A 27 2.99 9.41 5.60
C LEU A 27 1.55 9.30 6.12
N SER A 28 0.56 9.49 5.25
CA SER A 28 -0.86 9.30 5.59
C SER A 28 -1.14 7.86 6.05
N ILE A 29 -0.58 6.85 5.36
CA ILE A 29 -0.67 5.45 5.79
C ILE A 29 -0.01 5.26 7.16
N ARG A 30 1.20 5.81 7.37
CA ARG A 30 1.89 5.75 8.67
C ARG A 30 1.03 6.31 9.81
N ASN A 31 0.33 7.41 9.58
CA ASN A 31 -0.59 8.00 10.56
C ASN A 31 -1.82 7.12 10.77
N ALA A 32 -2.39 6.57 9.70
CA ALA A 32 -3.56 5.72 9.75
C ALA A 32 -3.32 4.38 10.49
N LEU A 33 -2.09 3.86 10.48
CA LEU A 33 -1.69 2.68 11.26
C LEU A 33 -1.98 2.79 12.77
N ASN A 34 -1.99 4.02 13.32
CA ASN A 34 -2.26 4.26 14.75
C ASN A 34 -3.70 4.72 15.02
N LYS A 35 -4.58 4.76 14.01
CA LYS A 35 -5.96 5.20 14.15
C LYS A 35 -6.93 4.02 14.14
N SER A 36 -7.38 3.62 12.96
CA SER A 36 -8.45 2.63 12.76
C SER A 36 -8.22 1.86 11.47
N ASP A 37 -8.74 0.63 11.37
CA ASP A 37 -8.66 -0.17 10.14
C ASP A 37 -9.26 0.55 8.93
N ASN A 38 -10.37 1.27 9.15
CA ASN A 38 -11.04 2.01 8.08
C ASN A 38 -10.18 3.17 7.54
N GLU A 39 -9.49 3.88 8.44
CA GLU A 39 -8.55 4.94 8.06
C GLU A 39 -7.35 4.35 7.31
N LEU A 40 -6.85 3.19 7.76
CA LEU A 40 -5.74 2.49 7.14
C LEU A 40 -6.11 2.03 5.73
N GLU A 41 -7.29 1.43 5.56
CA GLU A 41 -7.78 1.00 4.26
C GLU A 41 -7.96 2.19 3.31
N ASN A 42 -8.56 3.30 3.77
CA ASN A 42 -8.69 4.52 2.98
C ASN A 42 -7.32 5.09 2.56
N ALA A 43 -6.34 5.11 3.45
CA ALA A 43 -4.99 5.60 3.15
C ALA A 43 -4.27 4.70 2.14
N LEU A 44 -4.42 3.37 2.24
CA LEU A 44 -3.87 2.42 1.28
C LEU A 44 -4.50 2.59 -0.10
N TYR A 45 -5.83 2.74 -0.19
CA TYR A 45 -6.49 3.01 -1.46
C TYR A 45 -6.02 4.32 -2.08
N ALA A 46 -5.91 5.39 -1.29
CA ALA A 46 -5.43 6.69 -1.78
C ALA A 46 -3.99 6.62 -2.32
N PHE A 47 -3.11 5.84 -1.67
CA PHE A 47 -1.76 5.56 -2.16
C PHE A 47 -1.77 4.79 -3.49
N MET A 48 -2.63 3.77 -3.62
CA MET A 48 -2.75 2.99 -4.86
C MET A 48 -3.30 3.81 -6.02
N ASP A 49 -4.31 4.63 -5.75
CA ASP A 49 -4.92 5.50 -6.75
C ASP A 49 -3.88 6.48 -7.31
N ILE A 50 -3.10 7.13 -6.43
CA ILE A 50 -2.07 8.08 -6.87
C ILE A 50 -0.93 7.39 -7.64
N CYS A 51 -0.53 6.18 -7.23
CA CYS A 51 0.49 5.41 -7.94
C CYS A 51 0.02 5.06 -9.35
N LYS A 52 -1.22 4.59 -9.50
CA LYS A 52 -1.83 4.26 -10.80
C LYS A 52 -2.02 5.49 -11.67
N LYS A 53 -2.39 6.63 -11.09
CA LYS A 53 -2.55 7.90 -11.80
C LYS A 53 -1.22 8.44 -12.33
N LYS A 54 -0.15 8.37 -11.53
CA LYS A 54 1.19 8.84 -11.93
C LYS A 54 1.94 7.86 -12.82
N TYR A 55 1.71 6.56 -12.66
CA TYR A 55 2.43 5.51 -13.37
C TYR A 55 1.45 4.53 -14.04
N PRO A 56 0.62 5.02 -14.99
CA PRO A 56 -0.47 4.22 -15.58
C PRO A 56 0.03 2.98 -16.33
N CYS A 57 1.28 2.99 -16.79
CA CYS A 57 1.93 1.90 -17.53
C CYS A 57 2.77 0.95 -16.66
N CYS A 58 2.91 1.24 -15.36
CA CYS A 58 3.79 0.48 -14.47
C CYS A 58 3.02 -0.19 -13.33
N GLY A 59 1.69 -0.30 -13.40
CA GLY A 59 0.94 -1.11 -12.45
C GLY A 59 1.02 -2.60 -12.77
N PRO A 60 0.76 -3.50 -11.80
CA PRO A 60 0.54 -4.91 -12.12
C PRO A 60 -0.56 -4.97 -13.19
N CYS A 61 -0.23 -5.55 -14.35
CA CYS A 61 -1.20 -5.73 -15.42
C CYS A 61 -2.44 -6.43 -14.82
N ARG A 62 -3.64 -5.96 -15.19
CA ARG A 62 -4.96 -6.54 -14.83
C ARG A 62 -5.15 -8.02 -15.27
N GLY A 63 -4.08 -8.75 -15.57
CA GLY A 63 -4.07 -10.16 -15.95
C GLY A 63 -3.53 -11.02 -14.82
N GLY A 64 -4.40 -11.37 -13.89
CA GLY A 64 -4.07 -12.24 -12.78
C GLY A 64 -5.12 -12.14 -11.69
N SER A 65 -6.36 -12.54 -11.99
CA SER A 65 -7.26 -12.98 -10.94
C SER A 65 -6.76 -14.33 -10.45
N PRO A 66 -6.21 -14.49 -9.23
CA PRO A 66 -6.56 -15.66 -8.48
C PRO A 66 -7.99 -15.41 -7.97
N SER A 67 -8.94 -16.07 -8.62
CA SER A 67 -10.19 -16.42 -7.96
C SER A 67 -9.84 -17.07 -6.63
N SER A 68 -10.12 -16.37 -5.54
CA SER A 68 -10.16 -16.91 -4.19
C SER A 68 -10.92 -15.86 -3.38
N ALA A 69 -12.23 -15.94 -3.18
CA ALA A 69 -12.92 -17.07 -2.55
C ALA A 69 -12.06 -17.69 -1.43
N ASN A 70 -11.40 -16.83 -0.66
CA ASN A 70 -11.01 -17.01 0.71
C ASN A 70 -10.64 -15.60 1.17
N ALA A 71 -11.64 -14.90 1.70
CA ALA A 71 -11.36 -13.90 2.71
C ALA A 71 -10.73 -14.67 3.88
N ILE A 72 -9.43 -14.99 3.74
CA ILE A 72 -8.59 -15.31 4.87
C ILE A 72 -8.89 -14.15 5.80
N GLU A 73 -9.38 -14.46 6.99
CA GLU A 73 -9.46 -13.50 8.07
C GLU A 73 -8.01 -13.14 8.40
N ILE A 74 -7.37 -12.36 7.51
CA ILE A 74 -5.98 -12.03 7.64
C ILE A 74 -5.97 -11.19 8.91
N ASN A 75 -5.31 -11.74 9.93
CA ASN A 75 -5.19 -11.14 11.23
C ASN A 75 -4.74 -9.69 11.03
N LYS A 76 -5.68 -8.75 11.17
CA LYS A 76 -5.50 -7.35 10.74
C LYS A 76 -4.28 -6.72 11.41
N THR A 77 -3.96 -7.21 12.61
CA THR A 77 -2.77 -6.88 13.39
C THR A 77 -1.46 -7.27 12.68
N GLU A 78 -1.38 -8.45 12.06
CA GLU A 78 -0.19 -8.91 11.35
C GLU A 78 0.05 -8.11 10.08
N ILE A 79 -1.00 -7.87 9.28
CA ILE A 79 -0.91 -6.97 8.11
C ILE A 79 -0.46 -5.58 8.55
N ARG A 80 -1.07 -5.04 9.61
CA ARG A 80 -0.74 -3.71 10.12
C ARG A 80 0.73 -3.62 10.53
N ASN A 81 1.25 -4.63 11.21
CA ASN A 81 2.67 -4.71 11.59
C ASN A 81 3.60 -4.85 10.37
N ASP A 82 3.22 -5.66 9.39
CA ASP A 82 3.96 -5.83 8.13
C ASP A 82 4.06 -4.50 7.35
N ILE A 83 2.92 -3.82 7.15
CA ILE A 83 2.87 -2.48 6.52
C ILE A 83 3.74 -1.49 7.30
N LYS A 84 3.67 -1.51 8.64
CA LYS A 84 4.49 -0.65 9.50
C LYS A 84 5.99 -0.87 9.28
N ILE A 85 6.43 -2.12 9.19
CA ILE A 85 7.83 -2.48 8.93
C ILE A 85 8.25 -2.02 7.54
N GLN A 86 7.46 -2.29 6.50
CA GLN A 86 7.78 -1.91 5.12
C GLN A 86 7.84 -0.38 4.95
N LEU A 87 6.87 0.35 5.50
CA LEU A 87 6.90 1.81 5.50
C LEU A 87 8.12 2.36 6.23
N GLY A 88 8.51 1.74 7.35
CA GLY A 88 9.71 2.12 8.09
C GLY A 88 10.98 2.03 7.26
N LYS A 89 11.08 1.06 6.33
CA LYS A 89 12.24 0.92 5.43
C LYS A 89 12.28 2.00 4.35
N VAL A 90 11.11 2.48 3.90
CA VAL A 90 11.01 3.47 2.83
C VAL A 90 11.09 4.91 3.36
N LEU A 91 10.52 5.18 4.53
CA LEU A 91 10.44 6.53 5.08
C LEU A 91 11.61 6.93 6.00
N ASN A 92 12.42 5.99 6.50
CA ASN A 92 13.62 6.29 7.32
C ASN A 92 14.92 6.29 6.49
N LYS A 93 14.84 6.42 5.17
CA LYS A 93 15.97 6.50 4.24
C LYS A 93 16.26 7.97 3.92
#